data_AF-A0A8S3JTC8-F1
#
_entry.id   AF-A0A8S3JTC8-F1
#
_cell.length_a   1.000
_cell.length_b   1.000
_cell.length_c   1.000
_cell.angle_alpha   90.00
_cell.angle_beta   90.00
_cell.angle_gamma   90.00
#
_symmetry.space_group_name_H-M   'P 1'
#
loop_
_entity.id
_entity.type
_entity.pdbx_description
1 polymer ?
#
loop_
_entity_poly.entity_id
_entity_poly.type
_entity_poly.pdbx_seq_one_letter_code
_entity_poly.pdbx_strand_id
1 'polypeptide(L)'
;MQNLVQYNDWLQEESANMAREGLRTLVIAKKQLTQEKYHAFEQNITKARLQTINRTRCVREVIEILECDMELLGVTGVEDKLQLDVRQTLESLHNGGIKIWMLTGDKLETATCIAKSSKLIRRNDDIYIIQQVATREECLQELNIFKRKIGACLVITGDALQICLSFYEKDLMESIIESPSVVVCRCSPTQKAIVVDLLK
;
A
#
# COMPACT_ATOMS: atom_id res chain seq x y z
N MET A 1 -17.84 2.52 -8.05
CA MET A 1 -17.25 3.67 -7.33
C MET A 1 -17.94 4.92 -7.84
N GLN A 2 -18.53 5.73 -6.97
CA GLN A 2 -19.03 7.05 -7.36
C GLN A 2 -17.83 7.90 -7.79
N ASN A 3 -17.94 8.57 -8.94
CA ASN A 3 -16.94 9.55 -9.36
C ASN A 3 -17.04 10.78 -8.46
N LEU A 4 -16.13 10.88 -7.51
CA LEU A 4 -16.03 12.00 -6.56
C LEU A 4 -15.77 13.32 -7.28
N VAL A 5 -14.97 13.27 -8.35
CA VAL A 5 -14.55 14.41 -9.15
C VAL A 5 -15.07 14.29 -10.58
N GLN A 6 -15.21 15.44 -11.24
CA GLN A 6 -15.47 15.52 -12.67
C GLN A 6 -14.41 14.77 -13.47
N TYR A 7 -14.84 14.18 -14.59
CA TYR A 7 -13.94 13.43 -15.46
C TYR A 7 -12.79 14.31 -15.95
N ASN A 8 -11.58 13.77 -15.90
CA ASN A 8 -10.37 14.40 -16.41
C ASN A 8 -9.40 13.31 -16.87
N ASP A 9 -8.90 13.42 -18.09
CA ASP A 9 -8.00 12.44 -18.71
C ASP A 9 -6.64 12.31 -17.99
N TRP A 10 -6.21 13.37 -17.30
CA TRP A 10 -4.86 13.50 -16.75
C TRP A 10 -4.70 12.99 -15.30
N LEU A 11 -5.78 13.01 -14.51
CA LEU A 11 -5.72 12.77 -13.06
C LEU A 11 -5.18 11.37 -12.71
N GLN A 12 -5.68 10.34 -13.39
CA GLN A 12 -5.26 8.97 -13.10
C GLN A 12 -3.81 8.72 -13.49
N GLU A 13 -3.39 9.28 -14.62
CA GLU A 13 -2.02 9.14 -15.12
C GLU A 13 -1.02 9.81 -14.18
N GLU A 14 -1.22 11.08 -13.81
CA GLU A 14 -0.26 11.76 -12.94
C GLU A 14 -0.26 11.25 -11.51
N SER A 15 -1.42 10.87 -10.98
CA SER A 15 -1.45 10.26 -9.65
C SER A 15 -0.68 8.93 -9.61
N ALA A 16 -0.71 8.17 -10.71
CA ALA A 16 0.09 6.96 -10.88
C ALA A 16 1.59 7.29 -11.10
N ASN A 17 1.93 8.33 -11.86
CA ASN A 17 3.32 8.79 -12.05
C ASN A 17 3.97 9.15 -10.72
N MET A 18 3.31 10.01 -9.93
CA MET A 18 3.77 10.39 -8.59
C MET A 18 3.92 9.18 -7.65
N ALA A 19 2.97 8.25 -7.70
CA ALA A 19 3.05 7.02 -6.90
C ALA A 19 4.23 6.13 -7.33
N ARG A 20 4.57 6.07 -8.62
CA ARG A 20 5.75 5.35 -9.14
C ARG A 20 7.07 5.99 -8.70
N GLU A 21 7.08 7.30 -8.53
CA GLU A 21 8.20 8.03 -7.91
C GLU A 21 8.26 7.83 -6.38
N GLY A 22 7.26 7.16 -5.79
CA GLY A 22 7.17 6.90 -4.35
C GLY A 22 6.61 8.05 -3.53
N LEU A 23 6.02 9.05 -4.18
CA LEU A 23 5.34 10.14 -3.49
C LEU A 23 3.98 9.66 -2.96
N ARG A 24 3.60 10.14 -1.78
CA ARG A 24 2.24 9.98 -1.26
C ARG A 24 1.34 11.01 -1.93
N THR A 25 0.47 10.52 -2.81
CA THR A 25 -0.39 11.36 -3.65
C THR A 25 -1.68 11.75 -2.92
N LEU A 26 -2.02 13.04 -2.93
CA LEU A 26 -3.31 13.58 -2.50
C LEU A 26 -3.97 14.32 -3.66
N VAL A 27 -5.25 14.05 -3.88
CA VAL A 27 -6.07 14.75 -4.89
C VAL A 27 -6.90 15.80 -4.18
N ILE A 28 -6.82 17.05 -4.66
CA ILE A 28 -7.53 18.19 -4.09
C ILE A 28 -8.63 18.59 -5.07
N ALA A 29 -9.85 18.68 -4.58
CA ALA A 29 -11.02 19.12 -5.34
C ALA A 29 -11.88 20.07 -4.49
N LYS A 30 -12.71 20.87 -5.15
CA LYS A 30 -13.70 21.74 -4.50
C LYS A 30 -15.08 21.51 -5.08
N LYS A 31 -16.11 21.88 -4.32
CA LYS A 31 -17.48 21.99 -4.81
C LYS A 31 -18.05 23.33 -4.43
N GLN A 32 -18.49 24.10 -5.42
CA GLN A 32 -19.15 25.37 -5.17
C GLN A 32 -20.61 25.11 -4.78
N LEU A 33 -21.03 25.65 -3.63
CA LEU A 33 -22.38 25.51 -3.13
C LEU A 33 -23.08 26.88 -3.15
N THR A 34 -24.36 26.88 -3.50
CA THR A 34 -25.22 28.04 -3.26
C THR A 34 -25.55 28.13 -1.77
N GLN A 35 -25.89 29.32 -1.29
CA GLN A 35 -26.27 29.55 0.11
C GLN A 35 -27.40 28.61 0.56
N GLU A 36 -28.39 28.40 -0.31
CA GLU A 36 -29.52 27.50 -0.09
C GLU A 36 -29.09 26.04 0.09
N LYS A 37 -28.22 25.54 -0.80
CA LYS A 37 -27.69 24.17 -0.74
C LYS A 37 -26.84 23.98 0.52
N TYR A 38 -26.05 24.99 0.89
CA TYR A 38 -25.24 24.96 2.12
C TYR A 38 -26.14 24.87 3.36
N HIS A 39 -27.16 25.72 3.49
CA HIS A 39 -28.07 25.67 4.63
C HIS A 39 -28.85 24.36 4.71
N ALA A 40 -29.30 23.82 3.57
CA ALA A 40 -29.95 22.51 3.53
C ALA A 40 -29.00 21.40 4.03
N PHE A 41 -27.75 21.41 3.58
CA PHE A 41 -26.72 20.48 4.05
C PHE A 41 -26.46 20.63 5.56
N GLU A 42 -26.29 21.87 6.04
CA GLU A 42 -26.03 22.18 7.46
C GLU A 42 -27.14 21.65 8.37
N GLN A 43 -28.41 21.83 7.97
CA GLN A 43 -29.55 21.29 8.71
C GLN A 43 -29.54 19.76 8.71
N ASN A 44 -29.28 19.15 7.56
CA ASN A 44 -29.27 17.69 7.42
C ASN A 44 -28.13 17.04 8.21
N ILE A 45 -26.93 17.61 8.17
CA ILE A 45 -25.79 17.06 8.91
C ILE A 45 -25.93 17.25 10.42
N THR A 46 -26.54 18.36 10.84
CA THR A 46 -26.88 18.58 12.27
C THR A 46 -27.87 17.53 12.74
N LYS A 47 -28.95 17.29 11.99
CA LYS A 47 -29.92 16.23 12.28
C LYS A 47 -29.28 14.85 12.32
N ALA A 48 -28.39 14.55 11.38
CA ALA A 48 -27.66 13.27 11.33
C ALA A 48 -26.73 13.08 12.54
N ARG A 49 -26.07 14.15 13.00
CA ARG A 49 -25.19 14.11 14.20
C ARG A 49 -25.95 13.93 15.51
N LEU A 50 -27.21 14.36 15.57
CA LEU A 50 -28.09 14.21 16.73
C LEU A 50 -28.75 12.82 16.81
N GLN A 51 -28.62 11.98 15.78
CA GLN A 51 -29.15 10.62 15.83
C GLN A 51 -28.44 9.77 16.90
N THR A 52 -29.21 9.10 17.74
CA THR A 52 -28.70 8.17 18.76
C THR A 52 -28.33 6.81 18.16
N ILE A 53 -29.07 6.38 17.14
CA ILE A 53 -28.90 5.09 16.46
C ILE A 53 -28.30 5.35 15.07
N ASN A 54 -27.31 4.54 14.67
CA ASN A 54 -26.70 4.60 13.33
C ASN A 54 -26.13 5.97 12.92
N ARG A 55 -25.75 6.82 13.89
CA ARG A 55 -25.19 8.16 13.68
C ARG A 55 -24.13 8.22 12.57
N THR A 56 -23.15 7.32 12.63
CA THR A 56 -22.04 7.27 11.66
C THR A 56 -22.54 7.07 10.23
N ARG A 57 -23.55 6.21 10.05
CA ARG A 57 -24.16 5.95 8.73
C ARG A 57 -24.93 7.18 8.24
N CYS A 58 -25.79 7.77 9.08
CA CYS A 58 -26.56 8.96 8.69
C CYS A 58 -25.67 10.14 8.32
N VAL A 59 -24.56 10.35 9.05
CA VAL A 59 -23.59 11.40 8.73
C VAL A 59 -22.92 11.11 7.39
N ARG A 60 -22.55 9.86 7.12
CA ARG A 60 -21.93 9.46 5.84
C ARG A 60 -22.87 9.71 4.66
N GLU A 61 -24.14 9.32 4.77
CA GLU A 61 -25.15 9.54 3.73
C GLU A 61 -25.31 11.03 3.38
N VAL A 62 -25.25 11.92 4.37
CA VAL A 62 -25.33 13.38 4.13
C VAL A 62 -24.06 13.93 3.47
N ILE A 63 -22.88 13.40 3.83
CA ILE A 63 -21.59 13.80 3.23
C ILE A 63 -21.49 13.32 1.77
N GLU A 64 -21.95 12.11 1.46
CA GLU A 64 -21.96 11.53 0.11
C GLU A 64 -22.74 12.41 -0.90
N ILE A 65 -23.72 13.19 -0.44
CA ILE A 65 -24.45 14.16 -1.29
C ILE A 65 -23.52 15.28 -1.78
N LEU A 66 -22.55 15.70 -0.97
CA LEU A 66 -21.57 16.70 -1.36
C LEU A 66 -20.40 16.09 -2.14
N GLU A 67 -19.97 14.88 -1.79
CA GLU A 67 -18.85 14.16 -2.41
C GLU A 67 -19.19 13.55 -3.78
N CYS A 68 -19.76 14.35 -4.67
CA CYS A 68 -20.01 13.97 -6.06
C CYS A 68 -19.79 15.16 -6.99
N ASP A 69 -19.32 14.90 -8.20
CA ASP A 69 -19.18 15.93 -9.25
C ASP A 69 -18.37 17.16 -8.81
N MET A 70 -17.28 16.95 -8.07
CA MET A 70 -16.40 18.02 -7.59
C MET A 70 -15.44 18.50 -8.70
N GLU A 71 -15.11 19.79 -8.70
CA GLU A 71 -14.11 20.40 -9.58
C GLU A 71 -12.71 20.05 -9.07
N LEU A 72 -11.92 19.36 -9.89
CA LEU A 72 -10.53 19.04 -9.60
C LEU A 72 -9.68 20.32 -9.56
N LEU A 73 -8.95 20.52 -8.47
CA LEU A 73 -8.04 21.65 -8.31
C LEU A 73 -6.58 21.27 -8.58
N GLY A 74 -6.19 20.05 -8.22
CA GLY A 74 -4.83 19.58 -8.45
C GLY A 74 -4.50 18.31 -7.69
N VAL A 75 -3.25 17.89 -7.86
CA VAL A 75 -2.67 16.72 -7.21
C VAL A 75 -1.38 17.15 -6.53
N THR A 76 -1.16 16.72 -5.30
CA THR A 76 0.08 16.95 -4.57
C THR A 76 0.75 15.62 -4.27
N GLY A 77 2.07 15.59 -4.34
CA GLY A 77 2.89 14.44 -3.97
C GLY A 77 3.78 14.84 -2.81
N VAL A 78 3.67 14.11 -1.70
CA VAL A 78 4.52 14.32 -0.52
C VAL A 78 5.58 13.23 -0.49
N GLU A 79 6.84 13.62 -0.55
CA GLU A 79 7.96 12.70 -0.38
C GLU A 79 8.08 12.30 1.10
N ASP A 80 8.05 11.00 1.37
CA ASP A 80 8.39 10.46 2.69
C ASP A 80 9.90 10.30 2.77
N LYS A 81 10.58 11.32 3.33
CA LYS A 81 12.03 11.31 3.43
C LYS A 81 12.48 10.21 4.37
N LEU A 82 13.44 9.42 3.88
CA LEU A 82 14.15 8.48 4.73
C LEU A 82 14.84 9.24 5.89
N GLN A 83 14.88 8.59 7.05
CA GLN A 83 15.65 9.10 8.17
C GLN A 83 17.14 9.21 7.80
N LEU A 84 17.85 10.06 8.55
CA LEU A 84 19.30 10.19 8.43
C LEU A 84 19.98 8.82 8.58
N ASP A 85 21.00 8.60 7.76
CA ASP A 85 21.89 7.42 7.80
C ASP A 85 21.23 6.04 7.59
N VAL A 86 19.95 5.97 7.17
CA VAL A 86 19.28 4.69 6.87
C VAL A 86 20.08 3.87 5.85
N ARG A 87 20.55 4.50 4.77
CA ARG A 87 21.33 3.81 3.72
C ARG A 87 22.63 3.23 4.27
N GLN A 88 23.40 4.03 5.01
CA GLN A 88 24.67 3.61 5.59
C GLN A 88 24.48 2.49 6.63
N THR A 89 23.41 2.58 7.41
CA THR A 89 23.04 1.57 8.41
C THR A 89 22.70 0.24 7.73
N LEU A 90 21.83 0.25 6.72
CA LEU A 90 21.46 -0.95 5.97
C LEU A 90 22.67 -1.58 5.27
N GLU A 91 23.55 -0.79 4.65
CA GLU A 91 24.79 -1.27 4.05
C GLU A 91 25.70 -1.95 5.09
N SER A 92 25.85 -1.35 6.28
CA SER A 92 26.67 -1.90 7.37
C SER A 92 26.12 -3.22 7.90
N LEU A 93 24.79 -3.30 8.11
CA LEU A 93 24.11 -4.52 8.55
C LEU A 93 24.28 -5.64 7.51
N HIS A 94 24.12 -5.32 6.22
CA HIS A 94 24.30 -6.29 5.14
C HIS A 94 25.75 -6.79 5.07
N ASN A 95 26.74 -5.90 5.20
CA ASN A 95 28.16 -6.30 5.26
C ASN A 95 28.47 -7.16 6.49
N GLY A 96 27.70 -7.01 7.57
CA GLY A 96 27.75 -7.87 8.76
C GLY A 96 27.05 -9.23 8.58
N GLY A 97 26.51 -9.54 7.41
CA GLY A 97 25.80 -10.80 7.13
C GLY A 97 24.37 -10.84 7.65
N ILE A 98 23.80 -9.70 8.07
CA ILE A 98 22.43 -9.62 8.57
C ILE A 98 21.48 -9.47 7.37
N LYS A 99 20.52 -10.41 7.25
CA LYS A 99 19.42 -10.31 6.28
C LYS A 99 18.33 -9.39 6.83
N ILE A 100 17.93 -8.41 6.05
CA ILE A 100 17.01 -7.34 6.47
C ILE A 100 15.72 -7.47 5.69
N TRP A 101 14.60 -7.58 6.39
CA TRP A 101 13.27 -7.71 5.79
C TRP A 101 12.39 -6.53 6.18
N MET A 102 11.60 -6.03 5.24
CA MET A 102 10.70 -4.90 5.44
C MET A 102 9.25 -5.38 5.49
N LEU A 103 8.58 -5.20 6.62
CA LEU A 103 7.16 -5.50 6.80
C LEU A 103 6.36 -4.20 6.98
N THR A 104 5.67 -3.75 5.92
CA THR A 104 4.93 -2.48 5.93
C THR A 104 3.43 -2.67 5.64
N GLY A 105 2.61 -1.76 6.18
CA GLY A 105 1.19 -1.65 5.85
C GLY A 105 0.94 -0.83 4.58
N ASP A 106 1.97 -0.21 4.00
CA ASP A 106 1.86 0.61 2.80
C ASP A 106 1.53 -0.21 1.55
N LYS A 107 1.09 0.50 0.50
CA LYS A 107 0.83 -0.09 -0.82
C LYS A 107 2.13 -0.62 -1.44
N LEU A 108 1.97 -1.54 -2.39
CA LEU A 108 3.08 -2.20 -3.10
C LEU A 108 4.05 -1.19 -3.72
N GLU A 109 3.52 -0.16 -4.38
CA GLU A 109 4.29 0.82 -5.13
C GLU A 109 5.17 1.64 -4.19
N THR A 110 4.58 2.15 -3.09
CA THR A 110 5.30 2.91 -2.06
C THR A 110 6.34 2.04 -1.35
N ALA A 111 5.98 0.82 -0.95
CA ALA A 111 6.91 -0.10 -0.28
C ALA A 111 8.12 -0.43 -1.18
N THR A 112 7.87 -0.69 -2.46
CA THR A 112 8.93 -0.95 -3.45
C THR A 112 9.81 0.28 -3.67
N CYS A 113 9.23 1.49 -3.72
CA CYS A 113 10.02 2.71 -3.82
C CYS A 113 10.90 2.93 -2.59
N ILE A 114 10.35 2.75 -1.38
CA ILE A 114 11.11 2.87 -0.13
C ILE A 114 12.23 1.83 -0.06
N ALA A 115 11.97 0.59 -0.47
CA ALA A 115 12.99 -0.45 -0.51
C ALA A 115 14.14 -0.11 -1.49
N LYS A 116 13.83 0.46 -2.66
CA LYS A 116 14.85 0.92 -3.62
C LYS A 116 15.60 2.16 -3.16
N SER A 117 14.89 3.17 -2.65
CA SER A 117 15.48 4.44 -2.22
C SER A 117 16.32 4.31 -0.95
N SER A 118 16.00 3.34 -0.07
CA SER A 118 16.80 2.99 1.11
C SER A 118 17.99 2.10 0.79
N LYS A 119 18.10 1.59 -0.45
CA LYS A 119 19.04 0.54 -0.86
C LYS A 119 18.89 -0.78 -0.10
N LEU A 120 17.72 -1.03 0.49
CA LEU A 120 17.36 -2.38 0.93
C LEU A 120 17.36 -3.33 -0.28
N ILE A 121 16.74 -2.89 -1.37
CA ILE A 121 16.90 -3.49 -2.69
C ILE A 121 17.85 -2.60 -3.49
N ARG A 122 18.96 -3.16 -3.98
CA ARG A 122 19.94 -2.40 -4.75
C ARG A 122 19.43 -2.18 -6.18
N ARG A 123 20.02 -1.21 -6.88
CA ARG A 123 19.60 -0.84 -8.24
C ARG A 123 19.68 -1.98 -9.26
N ASN A 124 20.60 -2.93 -9.05
CA ASN A 124 20.85 -4.04 -9.96
C ASN A 124 20.26 -5.37 -9.46
N ASP A 125 19.56 -5.36 -8.32
CA ASP A 125 18.94 -6.57 -7.81
C ASP A 125 17.67 -6.86 -8.61
N ASP A 126 17.52 -8.10 -9.04
CA ASP A 126 16.29 -8.57 -9.67
C ASP A 126 15.17 -8.61 -8.63
N ILE A 127 13.98 -8.15 -9.01
CA ILE A 127 12.81 -8.15 -8.14
C ILE A 127 11.77 -9.13 -8.69
N TYR A 128 11.29 -10.02 -7.82
CA TYR A 128 10.13 -10.84 -8.09
C TYR A 128 8.95 -10.38 -7.24
N ILE A 129 7.80 -10.15 -7.86
CA ILE A 129 6.62 -9.59 -7.20
C ILE A 129 5.50 -10.63 -7.20
N ILE A 130 5.04 -11.03 -6.01
CA ILE A 130 3.85 -11.86 -5.81
C ILE A 130 2.74 -10.96 -5.28
N GLN A 131 1.83 -10.53 -6.16
CA GLN A 131 0.84 -9.49 -5.83
C GLN A 131 -0.58 -10.02 -5.61
N GLN A 132 -1.12 -10.77 -6.56
CA GLN A 132 -2.49 -11.26 -6.50
C GLN A 132 -2.48 -12.75 -6.69
N VAL A 133 -2.83 -13.44 -5.61
CA VAL A 133 -3.02 -14.87 -5.58
C VAL A 133 -4.42 -15.08 -5.02
N ALA A 134 -5.26 -15.83 -5.71
CA ALA A 134 -6.62 -16.15 -5.29
C ALA A 134 -6.75 -17.63 -4.92
N THR A 135 -5.97 -18.49 -5.56
CA THR A 135 -6.03 -19.94 -5.38
C THR A 135 -4.74 -20.52 -4.81
N ARG A 136 -4.86 -21.74 -4.28
CA ARG A 136 -3.72 -22.50 -3.81
C ARG A 136 -2.75 -22.80 -4.96
N GLU A 137 -3.27 -23.17 -6.11
CA GLU A 137 -2.52 -23.50 -7.31
C GLU A 137 -1.71 -22.31 -7.83
N GLU A 138 -2.29 -21.11 -7.82
CA GLU A 138 -1.59 -19.86 -8.17
C GLU A 138 -0.43 -19.56 -7.20
N CYS A 139 -0.62 -19.70 -5.88
CA CYS A 139 0.49 -19.51 -4.91
C CYS A 139 1.65 -20.46 -5.24
N LEU A 140 1.34 -21.73 -5.51
CA LEU A 140 2.37 -22.72 -5.83
C LEU A 140 3.12 -22.39 -7.11
N GLN A 141 2.42 -21.92 -8.15
CA GLN A 141 3.05 -21.49 -9.40
C GLN A 141 4.00 -20.31 -9.17
N GLU A 142 3.53 -19.27 -8.46
CA GLU A 142 4.33 -18.09 -8.12
C GLU A 142 5.58 -18.45 -7.31
N LEU A 143 5.44 -19.30 -6.28
CA LEU A 143 6.56 -19.78 -5.48
C LEU A 143 7.56 -20.57 -6.34
N ASN A 144 7.09 -21.45 -7.21
CA ASN A 144 7.97 -22.23 -8.09
C ASN A 144 8.73 -21.37 -9.09
N ILE A 145 8.11 -20.30 -9.61
CA ILE A 145 8.80 -19.34 -10.49
C ILE A 145 9.84 -18.58 -9.68
N PHE A 146 9.48 -18.12 -8.47
CA PHE A 146 10.41 -17.40 -7.60
C PHE A 146 11.63 -18.24 -7.23
N LYS A 147 11.45 -19.52 -6.84
CA LYS A 147 12.54 -20.45 -6.51
C LYS A 147 13.55 -20.62 -7.67
N ARG A 148 13.12 -20.43 -8.92
CA ARG A 148 14.01 -20.49 -10.10
C ARG A 148 14.81 -19.20 -10.33
N LYS A 149 14.42 -18.09 -9.70
CA LYS A 149 15.10 -16.78 -9.81
C LYS A 149 16.12 -16.62 -8.68
N ILE A 150 17.26 -17.28 -8.86
CA ILE A 150 18.38 -17.24 -7.90
C ILE A 150 18.84 -15.79 -7.71
N GLY A 151 18.93 -15.34 -6.46
CA GLY A 151 19.42 -14.01 -6.10
C GLY A 151 18.41 -12.88 -6.30
N ALA A 152 17.15 -13.18 -6.63
CA ALA A 152 16.10 -12.15 -6.70
C ALA A 152 15.57 -11.77 -5.32
N CYS A 153 15.33 -10.47 -5.12
CA CYS A 153 14.58 -9.95 -3.98
C CYS A 153 13.09 -10.26 -4.13
N LEU A 154 12.45 -10.65 -3.04
CA LEU A 154 11.01 -10.92 -3.02
C LEU A 154 10.22 -9.68 -2.58
N VAL A 155 9.18 -9.33 -3.33
CA VAL A 155 8.13 -8.42 -2.87
C VAL A 155 6.81 -9.17 -2.89
N ILE A 156 6.11 -9.24 -1.75
CA ILE A 156 4.85 -9.97 -1.62
C ILE A 156 3.78 -9.10 -0.94
N THR A 157 2.53 -9.19 -1.38
CA THR A 157 1.41 -8.51 -0.71
C THR A 157 0.90 -9.32 0.48
N GLY A 158 0.28 -8.65 1.45
CA GLY A 158 -0.33 -9.29 2.62
C GLY A 158 -1.38 -10.34 2.24
N ASP A 159 -2.16 -10.11 1.19
CA ASP A 159 -3.18 -11.06 0.72
C ASP A 159 -2.53 -12.33 0.15
N ALA A 160 -1.52 -12.18 -0.71
CA ALA A 160 -0.79 -13.33 -1.26
C ALA A 160 0.01 -14.07 -0.17
N LEU A 161 0.63 -13.32 0.75
CA LEU A 161 1.33 -13.88 1.91
C LEU A 161 0.38 -14.75 2.74
N GLN A 162 -0.86 -14.30 2.97
CA GLN A 162 -1.83 -15.07 3.76
C GLN A 162 -2.10 -16.45 3.15
N ILE A 163 -2.27 -16.52 1.84
CA ILE A 163 -2.51 -17.78 1.13
C ILE A 163 -1.28 -18.67 1.22
N CYS A 164 -0.09 -18.12 0.98
CA CYS A 164 1.13 -18.90 1.02
C CYS A 164 1.46 -19.39 2.45
N LEU A 165 1.18 -18.61 3.49
CA LEU A 165 1.25 -19.07 4.89
C LEU A 165 0.22 -20.16 5.19
N SER A 166 -0.98 -20.10 4.60
CA SER A 166 -2.05 -21.07 4.89
C SER A 166 -1.80 -22.45 4.25
N PHE A 167 -1.14 -22.50 3.08
CA PHE A 167 -1.02 -23.74 2.30
C PHE A 167 0.42 -24.21 2.03
N TYR A 168 1.40 -23.30 2.08
CA TYR A 168 2.77 -23.52 1.62
C TYR A 168 3.80 -22.86 2.55
N GLU A 169 3.51 -22.83 3.86
CA GLU A 169 4.35 -22.16 4.86
C GLU A 169 5.83 -22.55 4.74
N LYS A 170 6.13 -23.85 4.66
CA LYS A 170 7.51 -24.36 4.54
C LYS A 170 8.20 -23.90 3.27
N ASP A 171 7.54 -24.04 2.11
CA ASP A 171 8.09 -23.64 0.81
C ASP A 171 8.36 -22.13 0.75
N LEU A 172 7.46 -21.34 1.33
CA LEU A 172 7.61 -19.91 1.44
C LEU A 172 8.85 -19.59 2.30
N MET A 173 8.96 -20.18 3.49
CA MET A 173 10.08 -19.92 4.40
C MET A 173 11.44 -20.26 3.79
N GLU A 174 11.56 -21.41 3.11
CA GLU A 174 12.77 -21.77 2.36
C GLU A 174 13.14 -20.70 1.33
N SER A 175 12.15 -20.28 0.53
CA SER A 175 12.36 -19.28 -0.53
C SER A 175 12.75 -17.91 0.03
N ILE A 176 12.12 -17.50 1.13
CA ILE A 176 12.37 -16.21 1.77
C ILE A 176 13.75 -16.20 2.44
N ILE A 177 14.18 -17.30 3.06
CA ILE A 177 15.52 -17.43 3.66
C ILE A 177 16.60 -17.27 2.59
N GLU A 178 16.42 -17.84 1.39
CA GLU A 178 17.40 -17.72 0.30
C GLU A 178 17.44 -16.32 -0.35
N SER A 179 16.34 -15.58 -0.28
CA SER A 179 16.24 -14.26 -0.89
C SER A 179 17.20 -13.24 -0.23
N PRO A 180 17.90 -12.40 -1.00
CA PRO A 180 18.78 -11.37 -0.44
C PRO A 180 18.05 -10.32 0.40
N SER A 181 16.79 -10.02 0.04
CA SER A 181 15.94 -9.04 0.73
C SER A 181 14.48 -9.31 0.43
N VAL A 182 13.64 -9.07 1.42
CA VAL A 182 12.21 -9.41 1.38
C VAL A 182 11.41 -8.19 1.80
N VAL A 183 10.40 -7.85 1.01
CA VAL A 183 9.47 -6.75 1.30
C VAL A 183 8.05 -7.31 1.31
N VAL A 184 7.39 -7.23 2.46
CA VAL A 184 5.96 -7.53 2.59
C VAL A 184 5.21 -6.20 2.67
N CYS A 185 4.30 -5.97 1.72
CA CYS A 185 3.46 -4.78 1.66
C CYS A 185 2.01 -5.10 2.04
N ARG A 186 1.23 -4.09 2.44
CA ARG A 186 -0.14 -4.25 2.99
C ARG A 186 -0.25 -5.29 4.10
N CYS A 187 0.78 -5.43 4.92
CA CYS A 187 0.82 -6.41 6.01
C CYS A 187 0.00 -5.93 7.22
N SER A 188 -0.92 -6.76 7.70
CA SER A 188 -1.62 -6.53 8.97
C SER A 188 -0.71 -6.74 10.19
N PRO A 189 -1.02 -6.16 11.37
CA PRO A 189 -0.24 -6.40 12.59
C PRO A 189 -0.10 -7.90 12.94
N THR A 190 -1.18 -8.67 12.77
CA THR A 190 -1.19 -10.12 13.01
C THR A 190 -0.24 -10.85 12.07
N GLN A 191 -0.23 -10.50 10.79
CA GLN A 191 0.69 -11.11 9.82
C GLN A 191 2.15 -10.79 10.14
N LYS A 192 2.45 -9.58 10.63
CA LYS A 192 3.81 -9.24 11.07
C LYS A 192 4.27 -10.14 12.22
N ALA A 193 3.39 -10.40 13.19
CA ALA A 193 3.70 -11.29 14.30
C ALA A 193 3.97 -12.72 13.81
N ILE A 194 3.10 -13.26 12.95
CA ILE A 194 3.26 -14.60 12.38
C ILE A 194 4.59 -14.74 11.64
N VAL A 195 4.94 -13.79 10.76
CA VAL A 195 6.20 -13.83 10.01
C VAL A 195 7.41 -13.84 10.96
N VAL A 196 7.37 -13.03 12.03
CA VAL A 196 8.47 -13.00 13.01
C VAL A 196 8.54 -14.31 13.80
N ASP A 197 7.40 -14.91 14.17
CA ASP A 197 7.37 -16.17 14.92
C ASP A 197 7.85 -17.35 14.08
N LEU A 198 7.62 -17.35 12.77
CA LEU A 198 8.12 -18.39 11.86
C LEU A 198 9.63 -18.35 11.65
N LEU A 199 10.30 -17.23 11.98
CA LEU A 199 11.74 -17.04 11.81
C LEU A 199 12.56 -17.32 13.06
N LYS A 200 11.89 -17.63 14.19
CA LYS A 200 12.53 -18.01 15.44
C LYS A 200 12.96 -19.48 15.40
#